data_AF-A0A226WXS2-F1
#
_entry.id   AF-A0A226WXS2-F1
#
_cell.length_a   1.000
_cell.length_b   1.000
_cell.length_c   1.000
_cell.angle_alpha   90.00
_cell.angle_beta   90.00
_cell.angle_gamma   90.00
#
_symmetry.space_group_name_H-M   'P 1'
#
loop_
_entity.id
_entity.type
_entity.pdbx_description
1 polymer ?
#
loop_
_entity_poly.entity_id
_entity_poly.type
_entity_poly.pdbx_seq_one_letter_code
_entity_poly.pdbx_strand_id
1 'polypeptide(L)'
;MQALAAACVAIAALGGCGKKAAETTPGSSAAASEAPSAYPLPREWNDAAAKAALAQDSGPKSAYVCHFSFSDDPQLGTDAHPIDRPQIGMKKVSETQESVDATSANKAQEIMEAAVNKSLPIGPCTADLSATAVDKSIPLSRYADVQSGSQIAVLYYLYAKEPLPTAELAQAFDMDYRNTSDAFKREDRAKTLAPKYEAQQKDEAAFPYFKVKVSASLGHYNPQTKSFPLFELALDGNSRLSMNDSSDYAIVPRGDARFASITPAGEDQARALEAKVSASGRDRMSVNVDLYVKAADAVSFATRKDVVAKVVAAHITDEAGGTIADLQ
;
A
#
# COMPACT_ATOMS: atom_id res chain seq x y z
N MET A 1 58.43 -10.01 -20.85
CA MET A 1 58.54 -9.03 -19.75
C MET A 1 57.67 -9.51 -18.60
N GLN A 2 58.32 -9.70 -17.45
CA GLN A 2 57.83 -9.67 -16.07
C GLN A 2 56.52 -10.38 -15.68
N ALA A 3 56.73 -11.34 -14.78
CA ALA A 3 55.79 -12.02 -13.90
C ALA A 3 55.41 -11.18 -12.68
N LEU A 4 54.30 -11.55 -12.01
CA LEU A 4 54.03 -11.52 -10.56
C LEU A 4 52.60 -12.07 -10.34
N ALA A 5 52.20 -12.79 -9.29
CA ALA A 5 52.71 -13.81 -8.37
C ALA A 5 51.73 -13.84 -7.17
N ALA A 6 51.71 -14.97 -6.46
CA ALA A 6 51.20 -15.20 -5.09
C ALA A 6 49.68 -15.30 -4.87
N ALA A 7 49.15 -16.18 -4.01
CA ALA A 7 49.71 -17.31 -3.26
C ALA A 7 48.54 -18.21 -2.77
N CYS A 8 48.72 -19.54 -2.85
CA CYS A 8 47.89 -20.53 -2.19
C CYS A 8 48.54 -20.92 -0.85
N VAL A 9 47.76 -21.03 0.22
CA VAL A 9 48.17 -21.71 1.46
C VAL A 9 47.11 -22.76 1.80
N ALA A 10 47.61 -23.99 1.96
CA ALA A 10 46.89 -25.17 2.40
C ALA A 10 47.33 -25.53 3.84
N ILE A 11 46.40 -26.00 4.67
CA ILE A 11 46.66 -26.75 5.91
C ILE A 11 45.51 -27.78 6.02
N ALA A 12 45.73 -29.04 5.60
CA ALA A 12 46.27 -30.17 6.35
C ALA A 12 45.32 -30.72 7.44
N ALA A 13 44.67 -31.83 7.08
CA ALA A 13 43.92 -32.69 7.98
C ALA A 13 44.85 -33.77 8.58
N LEU A 14 44.70 -34.05 9.87
CA LEU A 14 45.19 -35.28 10.49
C LEU A 14 44.11 -35.82 11.43
N GLY A 15 43.68 -37.05 11.16
CA GLY A 15 42.82 -37.84 12.03
C GLY A 15 43.61 -38.55 13.12
N GLY A 16 42.90 -38.88 14.21
CA GLY A 16 43.39 -39.73 15.28
C GLY A 16 42.22 -40.40 16.00
N CYS A 17 42.12 -41.72 15.87
CA CYS A 17 41.18 -42.58 16.60
C CYS A 17 41.65 -42.80 18.05
N GLY A 18 40.72 -42.80 19.01
CA GLY A 18 40.96 -43.27 20.38
C GLY A 18 39.66 -43.74 21.05
N LYS A 19 39.60 -45.01 21.44
CA LYS A 19 38.47 -45.70 22.10
C LYS A 19 38.55 -45.62 23.63
N LYS A 20 37.35 -45.61 24.25
CA LYS A 20 36.94 -46.15 25.57
C LYS A 20 37.52 -45.55 26.86
N ALA A 21 36.62 -45.04 27.70
CA ALA A 21 36.43 -45.50 29.08
C ALA A 21 35.01 -45.13 29.55
N ALA A 22 34.38 -46.03 30.30
CA ALA A 22 33.09 -45.85 30.94
C ALA A 22 33.30 -45.36 32.37
N GLU A 23 32.51 -44.39 32.82
CA GLU A 23 32.33 -44.07 34.24
C GLU A 23 30.88 -43.63 34.49
N THR A 24 30.22 -44.40 35.34
CA THR A 24 28.89 -44.18 35.92
C THR A 24 29.02 -43.36 37.21
N THR A 25 28.27 -42.27 37.36
CA THR A 25 27.70 -41.81 38.67
C THR A 25 26.61 -40.72 38.43
N PRO A 26 25.82 -40.30 39.44
CA PRO A 26 24.44 -40.71 39.65
C PRO A 26 23.42 -39.58 39.44
N GLY A 27 22.13 -39.93 39.58
CA GLY A 27 21.01 -39.01 39.41
C GLY A 27 21.13 -37.71 40.21
N SER A 28 20.76 -36.62 39.53
CA SER A 28 20.32 -35.39 40.17
C SER A 28 19.06 -34.92 39.43
N SER A 29 17.95 -34.96 40.17
CA SER A 29 16.69 -34.31 39.84
C SER A 29 16.95 -32.81 39.72
N ALA A 30 17.01 -32.30 38.49
CA ALA A 30 16.79 -30.89 38.20
C ALA A 30 15.49 -30.81 37.41
N ALA A 31 14.47 -30.21 38.03
CA ALA A 31 13.31 -29.72 37.33
C ALA A 31 13.77 -28.98 36.09
N ALA A 32 13.30 -29.42 34.91
CA ALA A 32 13.46 -28.64 33.70
C ALA A 32 12.72 -27.32 33.95
N SER A 33 13.48 -26.27 34.27
CA SER A 33 12.97 -24.92 34.08
C SER A 33 12.72 -24.81 32.59
N GLU A 34 11.45 -24.85 32.19
CA GLU A 34 11.04 -24.34 30.90
C GLU A 34 11.74 -23.00 30.72
N ALA A 35 12.58 -22.90 29.68
CA ALA A 35 13.10 -21.63 29.27
C ALA A 35 11.88 -20.70 29.10
N PRO A 36 11.88 -19.49 29.69
CA PRO A 36 10.77 -18.58 29.46
C PRO A 36 10.66 -18.40 27.95
N SER A 37 9.52 -18.80 27.38
CA SER A 37 9.13 -18.39 26.04
C SER A 37 9.39 -16.88 25.96
N ALA A 38 10.29 -16.47 25.06
CA ALA A 38 10.78 -15.10 24.99
C ALA A 38 9.72 -14.07 24.59
N TYR A 39 8.45 -14.48 24.45
CA TYR A 39 7.34 -13.59 24.13
C TYR A 39 6.09 -13.93 24.95
N PRO A 40 5.96 -13.42 26.18
CA PRO A 40 4.69 -13.36 26.89
C PRO A 40 4.24 -11.89 26.96
N LEU A 41 4.18 -11.20 25.82
CA LEU A 41 3.30 -10.03 25.75
C LEU A 41 1.93 -10.56 25.37
N PRO A 42 0.85 -10.19 26.07
CA PRO A 42 -0.48 -10.42 25.55
C PRO A 42 -0.52 -9.81 24.15
N ARG A 43 -0.70 -10.64 23.12
CA ARG A 43 -0.94 -10.24 21.72
C ARG A 43 -2.37 -9.71 21.55
N GLU A 44 -2.86 -9.08 22.62
CA GLU A 44 -4.18 -8.52 22.77
C GLU A 44 -4.07 -7.00 22.65
N TRP A 45 -5.18 -6.39 22.28
CA TRP A 45 -5.31 -4.95 22.20
C TRP A 45 -5.12 -4.28 23.56
N ASN A 46 -4.35 -3.20 23.57
CA ASN A 46 -4.14 -2.33 24.72
C ASN A 46 -4.96 -1.04 24.58
N ASP A 47 -6.26 -1.16 24.83
CA ASP A 47 -7.20 -0.02 24.78
C ASP A 47 -6.77 1.12 25.73
N ALA A 48 -6.11 0.80 26.85
CA ALA A 48 -5.62 1.80 27.79
C ALA A 48 -4.48 2.64 27.18
N ALA A 49 -3.52 2.00 26.49
CA ALA A 49 -2.46 2.71 25.78
C ALA A 49 -3.01 3.50 24.58
N ALA A 50 -3.94 2.94 23.81
CA ALA A 50 -4.63 3.65 22.73
C ALA A 50 -5.33 4.91 23.26
N LYS A 51 -6.08 4.78 24.36
CA LYS A 51 -6.77 5.90 25.01
C LYS A 51 -5.80 6.96 25.51
N ALA A 52 -4.66 6.56 26.08
CA ALA A 52 -3.62 7.48 26.51
C ALA A 52 -3.00 8.25 25.32
N ALA A 53 -2.73 7.55 24.21
CA ALA A 53 -2.22 8.17 22.98
C ALA A 53 -3.24 9.14 22.35
N LEU A 54 -4.52 8.77 22.33
CA LEU A 54 -5.62 9.64 21.88
C LEU A 54 -5.79 10.89 22.72
N ALA A 55 -5.55 10.80 24.04
CA ALA A 55 -5.61 11.95 24.94
C ALA A 55 -4.45 12.93 24.74
N GLN A 56 -3.30 12.45 24.22
CA GLN A 56 -2.16 13.30 23.84
C GLN A 56 -2.33 13.94 22.46
N ASP A 57 -3.27 13.45 21.66
CA ASP A 57 -3.59 13.98 20.35
C ASP A 57 -4.57 15.16 20.45
N SER A 58 -4.03 16.37 20.53
CA SER A 58 -4.80 17.61 20.67
C SER A 58 -4.91 18.38 19.35
N GLY A 59 -6.14 18.65 18.91
CA GLY A 59 -6.39 19.47 17.71
C GLY A 59 -7.64 19.01 16.96
N PRO A 60 -7.94 19.63 15.81
CA PRO A 60 -8.97 19.14 14.90
C PRO A 60 -8.59 17.74 14.40
N LYS A 61 -9.52 16.79 14.54
CA LYS A 61 -9.31 15.39 14.14
C LYS A 61 -10.07 15.06 12.87
N SER A 62 -9.51 14.15 12.10
CA SER A 62 -10.13 13.49 10.97
C SER A 62 -10.01 11.98 11.13
N ALA A 63 -10.91 11.22 10.51
CA ALA A 63 -10.81 9.77 10.48
C ALA A 63 -9.66 9.33 9.55
N TYR A 64 -8.79 8.46 10.06
CA TYR A 64 -7.72 7.81 9.30
C TYR A 64 -7.90 6.30 9.36
N VAL A 65 -7.72 5.62 8.24
CA VAL A 65 -7.76 4.16 8.13
C VAL A 65 -6.35 3.61 8.10
N CYS A 66 -6.04 2.71 9.02
CA CYS A 66 -4.75 2.05 9.14
C CYS A 66 -4.86 0.60 8.70
N HIS A 67 -3.84 0.11 7.99
CA HIS A 67 -3.78 -1.25 7.48
C HIS A 67 -2.94 -2.15 8.38
N PHE A 68 -3.47 -3.29 8.78
CA PHE A 68 -2.77 -4.29 9.57
C PHE A 68 -2.19 -5.37 8.65
N SER A 69 -0.90 -5.66 8.80
CA SER A 69 -0.26 -6.78 8.12
C SER A 69 -0.23 -7.98 9.06
N PHE A 70 -1.16 -8.92 8.88
CA PHE A 70 -1.11 -10.19 9.57
C PHE A 70 -0.10 -11.10 8.87
N SER A 71 0.78 -11.74 9.64
CA SER A 71 1.61 -12.80 9.10
C SER A 71 0.74 -14.04 8.91
N ASP A 72 0.86 -14.71 7.75
CA ASP A 72 0.23 -16.00 7.52
C ASP A 72 0.77 -17.12 8.42
N ASP A 73 1.78 -16.83 9.26
CA ASP A 73 2.35 -17.79 10.21
C ASP A 73 1.32 -18.10 11.34
N PRO A 74 0.76 -19.32 11.36
CA PRO A 74 -0.21 -19.71 12.39
C PRO A 74 0.40 -19.68 13.80
N GLN A 75 1.74 -19.74 13.93
CA GLN A 75 2.43 -19.64 15.22
C GLN A 75 2.52 -18.20 15.73
N LEU A 76 2.39 -17.21 14.84
CA LEU A 76 2.34 -15.80 15.18
C LEU A 76 0.94 -15.31 15.54
N GLY A 77 -0.07 -16.20 15.50
CA GLY A 77 -1.46 -16.00 15.95
C GLY A 77 -1.63 -14.82 16.89
N THR A 78 -1.98 -13.67 16.30
CA THR A 78 -2.33 -12.47 17.03
C THR A 78 -3.85 -12.43 17.07
N ASP A 79 -4.44 -12.47 18.26
CA ASP A 79 -5.89 -12.26 18.43
C ASP A 79 -6.28 -10.79 18.17
N ALA A 80 -5.30 -9.91 17.93
CA ALA A 80 -5.48 -8.51 17.59
C ALA A 80 -5.95 -8.30 16.15
N HIS A 81 -7.17 -8.75 15.84
CA HIS A 81 -7.87 -8.41 14.60
C HIS A 81 -8.60 -7.06 14.72
N PRO A 82 -8.87 -6.38 13.58
CA PRO A 82 -9.68 -5.18 13.58
C PRO A 82 -11.08 -5.49 14.09
N ILE A 83 -11.54 -4.73 15.09
CA ILE A 83 -12.89 -4.84 15.65
C ILE A 83 -13.43 -3.44 15.98
N ASP A 84 -14.75 -3.32 16.16
CA ASP A 84 -15.32 -2.05 16.62
C ASP A 84 -14.97 -1.79 18.09
N ARG A 85 -14.39 -0.62 18.37
CA ARG A 85 -13.99 -0.18 19.72
C ARG A 85 -14.55 1.22 20.02
N PRO A 86 -15.89 1.34 20.18
CA PRO A 86 -16.54 2.63 20.39
C PRO A 86 -16.02 3.39 21.62
N GLN A 87 -15.51 2.69 22.65
CA GLN A 87 -14.93 3.27 23.86
C GLN A 87 -13.69 4.15 23.61
N ILE A 88 -13.01 3.96 22.49
CA ILE A 88 -11.84 4.73 22.06
C ILE A 88 -12.02 5.33 20.65
N GLY A 89 -13.26 5.33 20.14
CA GLY A 89 -13.59 5.93 18.84
C GLY A 89 -12.96 5.22 17.64
N MET A 90 -12.58 3.94 17.78
CA MET A 90 -12.02 3.15 16.68
C MET A 90 -13.09 2.24 16.09
N LYS A 91 -13.04 2.02 14.77
CA LYS A 91 -14.08 1.30 14.02
C LYS A 91 -13.47 0.34 13.01
N LYS A 92 -13.98 -0.88 12.94
CA LYS A 92 -13.60 -1.84 11.91
C LYS A 92 -14.04 -1.33 10.54
N VAL A 93 -13.09 -1.25 9.62
CA VAL A 93 -13.35 -0.91 8.21
C VAL A 93 -13.38 -2.18 7.37
N SER A 94 -12.45 -3.11 7.61
CA SER A 94 -12.39 -4.42 6.97
C SER A 94 -11.68 -5.43 7.87
N GLU A 95 -11.44 -6.65 7.39
CA GLU A 95 -10.66 -7.67 8.12
C GLU A 95 -9.20 -7.26 8.37
N THR A 96 -8.67 -6.29 7.62
CA THR A 96 -7.29 -5.80 7.76
C THR A 96 -7.21 -4.30 8.01
N GLN A 97 -8.33 -3.64 8.26
CA GLN A 97 -8.37 -2.19 8.42
C GLN A 97 -9.22 -1.74 9.59
N GLU A 98 -8.70 -0.77 10.33
CA GLU A 98 -9.42 -0.08 11.39
C GLU A 98 -9.24 1.43 11.23
N SER A 99 -10.29 2.19 11.51
CA SER A 99 -10.23 3.65 11.50
C SER A 99 -10.04 4.20 12.90
N VAL A 100 -9.29 5.30 13.02
CA VAL A 100 -9.15 6.10 14.24
C VAL A 100 -9.17 7.58 13.91
N ASP A 101 -9.80 8.38 14.77
CA ASP A 101 -9.74 9.83 14.66
C ASP A 101 -8.40 10.35 15.20
N ALA A 102 -7.66 11.08 14.35
CA ALA A 102 -6.38 11.67 14.71
C ALA A 102 -6.17 13.04 14.04
N THR A 103 -5.20 13.83 14.51
CA THR A 103 -4.84 15.10 13.83
C THR A 103 -4.02 14.90 12.54
N SER A 104 -3.42 13.72 12.36
CA SER A 104 -2.61 13.40 11.18
C SER A 104 -2.49 11.88 10.98
N ALA A 105 -2.08 11.47 9.77
CA ALA A 105 -1.77 10.07 9.46
C ALA A 105 -0.69 9.47 10.38
N ASN A 106 0.39 10.20 10.64
CA ASN A 106 1.44 9.76 11.56
C ASN A 106 0.90 9.58 12.98
N LYS A 107 0.01 10.48 13.42
CA LYS A 107 -0.57 10.37 14.75
C LYS A 107 -1.54 9.20 14.86
N ALA A 108 -2.34 8.95 13.82
CA ALA A 108 -3.16 7.75 13.71
C ALA A 108 -2.31 6.48 13.81
N GLN A 109 -1.16 6.46 13.12
CA GLN A 109 -0.22 5.34 13.19
C GLN A 109 0.34 5.15 14.61
N GLU A 110 0.80 6.21 15.27
CA GLU A 110 1.27 6.13 16.67
C GLU A 110 0.20 5.58 17.63
N ILE A 111 -1.05 6.02 17.47
CA ILE A 111 -2.17 5.56 18.29
C ILE A 111 -2.41 4.06 18.05
N MET A 112 -2.44 3.62 16.79
CA MET A 112 -2.63 2.22 16.45
C MET A 112 -1.46 1.34 16.94
N GLU A 113 -0.23 1.81 16.80
CA GLU A 113 0.96 1.10 17.30
C GLU A 113 0.91 0.94 18.83
N ALA A 114 0.44 1.96 19.55
CA ALA A 114 0.19 1.88 20.99
C ALA A 114 -0.93 0.88 21.30
N ALA A 115 -2.00 0.90 20.51
CA ALA A 115 -3.15 0.01 20.68
C ALA A 115 -2.78 -1.48 20.50
N VAL A 116 -1.81 -1.81 19.66
CA VAL A 116 -1.32 -3.19 19.49
C VAL A 116 -0.03 -3.49 20.27
N ASN A 117 0.41 -2.62 21.19
CA ASN A 117 1.68 -2.75 21.90
C ASN A 117 2.90 -2.96 20.97
N LYS A 118 2.87 -2.44 19.74
CA LYS A 118 3.86 -2.69 18.68
C LYS A 118 4.07 -4.18 18.35
N SER A 119 3.11 -5.04 18.71
CA SER A 119 3.16 -6.48 18.43
C SER A 119 2.79 -6.81 16.98
N LEU A 120 2.13 -5.88 16.28
CA LEU A 120 1.71 -6.01 14.90
C LEU A 120 2.36 -4.95 14.00
N PRO A 121 2.86 -5.34 12.81
CA PRO A 121 3.24 -4.38 11.79
C PRO A 121 2.00 -3.65 11.27
N ILE A 122 2.03 -2.33 11.39
CA ILE A 122 0.99 -1.44 10.86
C ILE A 122 1.56 -0.76 9.63
N GLY A 123 0.83 -0.86 8.51
CA GLY A 123 1.11 -0.10 7.31
C GLY A 123 0.81 1.40 7.50
N PRO A 124 1.05 2.23 6.47
CA PRO A 124 0.69 3.64 6.55
C PRO A 124 -0.81 3.80 6.83
N CYS A 125 -1.12 4.68 7.76
CA CYS A 125 -2.49 5.19 7.91
C CYS A 125 -2.74 6.26 6.85
N THR A 126 -3.93 6.27 6.28
CA THR A 126 -4.32 7.26 5.26
C THR A 126 -5.70 7.80 5.58
N ALA A 127 -6.06 9.00 5.10
CA ALA A 127 -7.39 9.54 5.35
C ALA A 127 -8.52 8.56 4.96
N ASP A 128 -9.57 8.52 5.78
CA ASP A 128 -10.83 7.90 5.41
C ASP A 128 -11.52 8.75 4.34
N LEU A 129 -11.60 8.22 3.12
CA LEU A 129 -12.22 8.90 1.99
C LEU A 129 -13.69 8.56 1.81
N SER A 130 -14.30 7.78 2.73
CA SER A 130 -15.71 7.39 2.65
C SER A 130 -16.64 8.60 2.51
N ALA A 131 -16.38 9.68 3.26
CA ALA A 131 -17.13 10.93 3.24
C ALA A 131 -16.70 11.93 2.13
N THR A 132 -15.59 11.68 1.42
CA THR A 132 -15.11 12.60 0.38
C THR A 132 -16.14 12.74 -0.74
N ALA A 133 -16.59 13.97 -0.97
CA ALA A 133 -17.57 14.30 -1.98
C ALA A 133 -17.02 14.07 -3.39
N VAL A 134 -17.82 13.43 -4.24
CA VAL A 134 -17.52 13.16 -5.64
C VAL A 134 -18.56 13.86 -6.50
N ASP A 135 -18.12 14.74 -7.40
CA ASP A 135 -18.97 15.34 -8.41
C ASP A 135 -19.29 14.31 -9.51
N LYS A 136 -20.50 13.75 -9.44
CA LYS A 136 -21.00 12.76 -10.40
C LYS A 136 -21.44 13.37 -11.72
N SER A 137 -21.46 14.71 -11.85
CA SER A 137 -21.81 15.38 -13.10
C SER A 137 -20.65 15.41 -14.10
N ILE A 138 -19.42 15.16 -13.65
CA ILE A 138 -18.23 15.11 -14.49
C ILE A 138 -18.26 13.79 -15.30
N PRO A 139 -18.38 13.84 -16.64
CA PRO A 139 -18.38 12.62 -17.44
C PRO A 139 -17.01 11.94 -17.43
N LEU A 140 -16.97 10.61 -17.47
CA LEU A 140 -15.72 9.84 -17.41
C LEU A 140 -14.71 10.20 -18.52
N SER A 141 -15.19 10.68 -19.68
CA SER A 141 -14.35 11.15 -20.79
C SER A 141 -13.51 12.39 -20.47
N ARG A 142 -13.80 13.08 -19.37
CA ARG A 142 -13.03 14.24 -18.87
C ARG A 142 -11.82 13.85 -18.03
N TYR A 143 -11.72 12.61 -17.58
CA TYR A 143 -10.64 12.14 -16.73
C TYR A 143 -9.42 11.86 -17.60
N ALA A 144 -8.36 12.63 -17.42
CA ALA A 144 -7.12 12.42 -18.12
C ALA A 144 -6.35 11.24 -17.52
N ASP A 145 -5.64 10.49 -18.36
CA ASP A 145 -4.71 9.46 -17.89
C ASP A 145 -3.56 10.10 -17.12
N VAL A 146 -3.18 9.50 -15.98
CA VAL A 146 -1.87 9.77 -15.37
C VAL A 146 -0.80 9.02 -16.16
N GLN A 147 0.14 9.77 -16.71
CA GLN A 147 1.16 9.28 -17.64
C GLN A 147 2.57 9.25 -17.04
N SER A 148 2.82 9.97 -15.94
CA SER A 148 4.15 10.08 -15.34
C SER A 148 4.14 10.18 -13.82
N GLY A 149 5.22 9.72 -13.20
CA GLY A 149 5.50 9.89 -11.79
C GLY A 149 5.68 11.36 -11.42
N SER A 150 6.08 12.21 -12.38
CA SER A 150 6.15 13.66 -12.16
C SER A 150 4.77 14.29 -11.91
N GLN A 151 3.70 13.76 -12.53
CA GLN A 151 2.32 14.18 -12.23
C GLN A 151 1.93 13.80 -10.81
N ILE A 152 2.24 12.57 -10.40
CA ILE A 152 1.97 12.11 -9.03
C ILE A 152 2.77 12.93 -8.02
N ALA A 153 4.03 13.28 -8.32
CA ALA A 153 4.85 14.08 -7.43
C ALA A 153 4.29 15.50 -7.22
N VAL A 154 3.84 16.15 -8.29
CA VAL A 154 3.19 17.47 -8.19
C VAL A 154 1.88 17.40 -7.39
N LEU A 155 1.07 16.36 -7.63
CA LEU A 155 -0.13 16.07 -6.83
C LEU A 155 0.22 15.87 -5.36
N TYR A 156 1.27 15.10 -5.05
CA TYR A 156 1.71 14.86 -3.68
C TYR A 156 1.98 16.18 -2.94
N TYR A 157 2.81 17.08 -3.49
CA TYR A 157 3.12 18.34 -2.82
C TYR A 157 1.90 19.27 -2.69
N LEU A 158 0.95 19.22 -3.65
CA LEU A 158 -0.33 19.91 -3.54
C LEU A 158 -1.13 19.44 -2.31
N TYR A 159 -1.32 18.13 -2.16
CA TYR A 159 -2.14 17.57 -1.08
C TYR A 159 -1.41 17.53 0.27
N ALA A 160 -0.09 17.38 0.27
CA ALA A 160 0.76 17.53 1.46
C ALA A 160 0.83 18.98 1.96
N LYS A 161 0.38 19.95 1.15
CA LYS A 161 0.45 21.40 1.42
C LYS A 161 1.89 21.87 1.65
N GLU A 162 2.81 21.25 0.91
CA GLU A 162 4.23 21.54 0.95
C GLU A 162 4.63 22.36 -0.29
N PRO A 163 5.64 23.25 -0.19
CA PRO A 163 6.19 23.92 -1.37
C PRO A 163 6.75 22.91 -2.37
N LEU A 164 6.62 23.17 -3.67
CA LEU A 164 7.21 22.32 -4.71
C LEU A 164 8.75 22.37 -4.63
N PRO A 165 9.45 21.24 -4.37
CA PRO A 165 10.91 21.22 -4.37
C PRO A 165 11.41 21.06 -5.80
N THR A 166 11.39 22.15 -6.58
CA THR A 166 11.70 22.13 -8.02
C THR A 166 13.04 21.45 -8.34
N ALA A 167 14.07 21.68 -7.54
CA ALA A 167 15.38 21.07 -7.75
C ALA A 167 15.35 19.54 -7.57
N GLU A 168 14.57 19.03 -6.61
CA GLU A 168 14.40 17.59 -6.38
C GLU A 168 13.54 16.96 -7.49
N LEU A 169 12.46 17.63 -7.90
CA LEU A 169 11.63 17.19 -9.01
C LEU A 169 12.41 17.18 -10.33
N ALA A 170 13.22 18.21 -10.59
CA ALA A 170 14.10 18.26 -11.75
C ALA A 170 15.17 17.15 -11.69
N GLN A 171 15.74 16.89 -10.51
CA GLN A 171 16.67 15.79 -10.31
C GLN A 171 16.03 14.43 -10.60
N ALA A 172 14.76 14.23 -10.25
CA ALA A 172 14.06 12.98 -10.49
C ALA A 172 13.64 12.82 -11.96
N PHE A 173 13.11 13.87 -12.58
CA PHE A 173 12.34 13.76 -13.82
C PHE A 173 12.93 14.48 -15.03
N ASP A 174 13.89 15.40 -14.87
CA ASP A 174 14.50 16.15 -15.97
C ASP A 174 15.88 15.59 -16.31
N MET A 175 16.02 15.05 -17.53
CA MET A 175 17.27 14.46 -17.99
C MET A 175 18.39 15.51 -18.13
N ASP A 176 18.07 16.70 -18.61
CA ASP A 176 19.06 17.77 -18.82
C ASP A 176 19.61 18.26 -17.48
N TYR A 177 18.74 18.45 -16.48
CA TYR A 177 19.13 18.82 -15.13
C TYR A 177 20.07 17.79 -14.50
N ARG A 178 19.78 16.48 -14.67
CA ARG A 178 20.63 15.38 -14.19
C ARG A 178 22.00 15.34 -14.88
N ASN A 179 22.04 15.61 -16.18
CA ASN A 179 23.27 15.55 -16.99
C ASN A 179 24.13 16.82 -16.88
N THR A 180 23.65 17.86 -16.20
CA THR A 180 24.37 19.12 -16.03
C THR A 180 25.18 19.07 -14.73
N SER A 181 26.50 19.19 -14.80
CA SER A 181 27.39 19.27 -13.63
C SER A 181 27.62 20.71 -13.12
N ASP A 182 27.41 21.71 -13.99
CA ASP A 182 27.55 23.13 -13.67
C ASP A 182 26.39 23.59 -12.77
N ALA A 183 26.73 24.06 -11.56
CA ALA A 183 25.74 24.46 -10.56
C ALA A 183 24.87 25.65 -11.01
N PHE A 184 25.43 26.63 -11.72
CA PHE A 184 24.67 27.78 -12.20
C PHE A 184 23.70 27.36 -13.30
N LYS A 185 24.13 26.51 -14.23
CA LYS A 185 23.24 25.98 -15.28
C LYS A 185 22.12 25.11 -14.71
N ARG A 186 22.40 24.34 -13.65
CA ARG A 186 21.35 23.59 -12.94
C ARG A 186 20.35 24.55 -12.32
N GLU A 187 20.81 25.59 -11.62
CA GLU A 187 19.92 26.59 -11.03
C GLU A 187 19.04 27.29 -12.08
N ASP A 188 19.62 27.71 -13.20
CA ASP A 188 18.88 28.31 -14.32
C ASP A 188 17.85 27.35 -14.91
N ARG A 189 18.20 26.06 -15.02
CA ARG A 189 17.27 25.01 -15.47
C ARG A 189 16.14 24.81 -14.47
N ALA A 190 16.41 24.76 -13.16
CA ALA A 190 15.39 24.69 -12.12
C ALA A 190 14.43 25.89 -12.19
N LYS A 191 14.95 27.11 -12.32
CA LYS A 191 14.14 28.33 -12.51
C LYS A 191 13.24 28.25 -13.74
N THR A 192 13.74 27.63 -14.82
CA THR A 192 12.96 27.41 -16.05
C THR A 192 11.85 26.35 -15.87
N LEU A 193 12.09 25.33 -15.04
CA LEU A 193 11.13 24.26 -14.77
C LEU A 193 10.06 24.66 -13.73
N ALA A 194 10.36 25.57 -12.81
CA ALA A 194 9.43 25.98 -11.75
C ALA A 194 8.05 26.41 -12.28
N PRO A 195 7.94 27.33 -13.28
CA PRO A 195 6.63 27.73 -13.81
C PRO A 195 5.84 26.58 -14.44
N LYS A 196 6.53 25.57 -14.99
CA LYS A 196 5.88 24.38 -15.56
C LYS A 196 5.25 23.53 -14.46
N TYR A 197 5.98 23.26 -13.37
CA TYR A 197 5.44 22.50 -12.24
C TYR A 197 4.32 23.27 -11.52
N GLU A 198 4.45 24.59 -11.37
CA GLU A 198 3.41 25.44 -10.79
C GLU A 198 2.13 25.46 -11.63
N ALA A 199 2.26 25.59 -12.95
CA ALA A 199 1.10 25.52 -13.86
C ALA A 199 0.40 24.16 -13.76
N GLN A 200 1.18 23.08 -13.75
CA GLN A 200 0.67 21.74 -13.58
C GLN A 200 -0.05 21.58 -12.23
N GLN A 201 0.55 22.05 -11.13
CA GLN A 201 -0.07 21.99 -9.81
C GLN A 201 -1.42 22.73 -9.77
N LYS A 202 -1.50 23.89 -10.45
CA LYS A 202 -2.73 24.67 -10.57
C LYS A 202 -3.80 23.94 -11.38
N ASP A 203 -3.43 23.29 -12.47
CA ASP A 203 -4.36 22.51 -13.30
C ASP A 203 -4.91 21.31 -12.51
N GLU A 204 -4.05 20.59 -11.80
CA GLU A 204 -4.43 19.47 -10.93
C GLU A 204 -5.32 19.92 -9.75
N ALA A 205 -5.06 21.10 -9.18
CA ALA A 205 -5.90 21.69 -8.15
C ALA A 205 -7.29 22.09 -8.68
N ALA A 206 -7.36 22.55 -9.93
CA ALA A 206 -8.62 22.93 -10.57
C ALA A 206 -9.46 21.70 -10.97
N PHE A 207 -8.82 20.58 -11.26
CA PHE A 207 -9.49 19.35 -11.67
C PHE A 207 -8.80 18.11 -11.07
N PRO A 208 -9.12 17.74 -9.81
CA PRO A 208 -8.43 16.67 -9.08
C PRO A 208 -8.90 15.26 -9.46
N TYR A 209 -9.29 15.08 -10.73
CA TYR A 209 -9.91 13.87 -11.26
C TYR A 209 -9.08 13.33 -12.42
N PHE A 210 -8.69 12.06 -12.32
CA PHE A 210 -7.84 11.41 -13.32
C PHE A 210 -8.07 9.91 -13.38
N LYS A 211 -7.53 9.29 -14.41
CA LYS A 211 -7.66 7.86 -14.68
C LYS A 211 -6.31 7.18 -14.51
N VAL A 212 -6.32 6.01 -13.88
CA VAL A 212 -5.16 5.14 -13.70
C VAL A 212 -5.47 3.80 -14.34
N LYS A 213 -4.57 3.32 -15.19
CA LYS A 213 -4.67 2.01 -15.82
C LYS A 213 -4.02 0.97 -14.92
N VAL A 214 -4.77 -0.08 -14.59
CA VAL A 214 -4.28 -1.20 -13.80
C VAL A 214 -4.71 -2.52 -14.43
N SER A 215 -3.97 -3.58 -14.12
CA SER A 215 -4.39 -4.94 -14.42
C SER A 215 -5.01 -5.56 -13.17
N ALA A 216 -6.04 -6.38 -13.36
CA ALA A 216 -6.69 -7.11 -12.30
C ALA A 216 -7.03 -8.53 -12.77
N SER A 217 -7.59 -9.33 -11.88
CA SER A 217 -7.96 -10.72 -12.18
C SER A 217 -9.43 -10.97 -11.83
N LEU A 218 -10.21 -11.50 -12.76
CA LEU A 218 -11.61 -11.89 -12.58
C LEU A 218 -11.69 -13.39 -12.24
N GLY A 219 -12.24 -13.73 -11.08
CA GLY A 219 -12.46 -15.13 -10.69
C GLY A 219 -13.77 -15.71 -11.21
N HIS A 220 -14.06 -16.96 -10.85
CA HIS A 220 -15.31 -17.65 -11.21
C HIS A 220 -16.56 -17.08 -10.53
N TYR A 221 -17.72 -17.34 -11.12
CA TYR A 221 -19.02 -16.98 -10.55
C TYR A 221 -19.22 -17.60 -9.17
N ASN A 222 -19.55 -16.76 -8.19
CA ASN A 222 -19.95 -17.19 -6.86
C ASN A 222 -21.49 -17.21 -6.76
N PRO A 223 -22.13 -18.39 -6.62
CA PRO A 223 -23.59 -18.48 -6.58
C PRO A 223 -24.22 -17.91 -5.30
N GLN A 224 -23.47 -17.81 -4.20
CA GLN A 224 -23.93 -17.25 -2.93
C GLN A 224 -24.02 -15.72 -3.02
N THR A 225 -23.00 -15.07 -3.58
CA THR A 225 -22.98 -13.60 -3.75
C THR A 225 -23.55 -13.14 -5.10
N LYS A 226 -23.80 -14.09 -6.02
CA LYS A 226 -24.25 -13.86 -7.40
C LYS A 226 -23.36 -12.89 -8.17
N SER A 227 -22.06 -13.01 -7.97
CA SER A 227 -21.07 -12.07 -8.51
C SER A 227 -19.78 -12.78 -8.92
N PHE A 228 -18.98 -12.11 -9.75
CA PHE A 228 -17.62 -12.50 -10.06
C PHE A 228 -16.66 -11.67 -9.20
N PRO A 229 -15.81 -12.29 -8.34
CA PRO A 229 -14.85 -11.54 -7.55
C PRO A 229 -13.75 -10.94 -8.43
N LEU A 230 -13.36 -9.70 -8.14
CA LEU A 230 -12.21 -9.01 -8.70
C LEU A 230 -11.07 -9.05 -7.70
N PHE A 231 -9.91 -9.49 -8.14
CA PHE A 231 -8.68 -9.56 -7.36
C PHE A 231 -7.66 -8.55 -7.88
N GLU A 232 -6.73 -8.17 -7.01
CA GLU A 232 -5.52 -7.38 -7.38
C GLU A 232 -5.82 -5.96 -7.89
N LEU A 233 -7.01 -5.42 -7.61
CA LEU A 233 -7.40 -4.06 -8.03
C LEU A 233 -6.78 -2.94 -7.18
N ALA A 234 -5.95 -3.28 -6.18
CA ALA A 234 -5.20 -2.33 -5.34
C ALA A 234 -6.07 -1.36 -4.50
N LEU A 235 -7.32 -1.69 -4.21
CA LEU A 235 -8.29 -0.78 -3.56
C LEU A 235 -8.23 -0.71 -2.03
N ASP A 236 -7.27 -1.41 -1.45
CA ASP A 236 -7.07 -1.58 -0.01
C ASP A 236 -6.46 -0.33 0.66
N GLY A 237 -6.23 0.76 -0.08
CA GLY A 237 -5.63 1.98 0.46
C GLY A 237 -4.22 1.79 1.02
N ASN A 238 -3.52 0.73 0.59
CA ASN A 238 -2.13 0.45 0.94
C ASN A 238 -1.31 0.04 -0.29
N SER A 239 -1.97 -0.56 -1.28
CA SER A 239 -1.39 -0.89 -2.57
C SER A 239 -1.00 0.39 -3.33
N ARG A 240 0.24 0.42 -3.81
CA ARG A 240 0.86 1.58 -4.46
C ARG A 240 0.89 1.40 -5.97
N LEU A 241 0.23 2.29 -6.68
CA LEU A 241 0.27 2.39 -8.14
C LEU A 241 1.30 3.44 -8.53
N SER A 242 2.55 3.01 -8.71
CA SER A 242 3.65 3.86 -9.18
C SER A 242 3.78 3.84 -10.70
N MET A 243 4.46 4.84 -11.26
CA MET A 243 4.74 4.92 -12.69
C MET A 243 6.16 4.42 -12.99
N ASN A 244 6.42 4.00 -14.23
CA ASN A 244 7.72 3.43 -14.63
C ASN A 244 8.89 4.41 -14.45
N ASP A 245 8.63 5.72 -14.45
CA ASP A 245 9.62 6.78 -14.28
C ASP A 245 9.87 7.15 -12.80
N SER A 246 9.08 6.65 -11.84
CA SER A 246 9.37 6.80 -10.41
C SER A 246 8.60 5.84 -9.50
N SER A 247 9.32 5.17 -8.60
CA SER A 247 8.77 4.35 -7.50
C SER A 247 8.59 5.11 -6.18
N ASP A 248 9.16 6.31 -6.08
CA ASP A 248 9.13 7.13 -4.86
C ASP A 248 7.74 7.74 -4.66
N TYR A 249 7.07 8.04 -5.77
CA TYR A 249 5.72 8.58 -5.82
C TYR A 249 4.72 7.54 -6.33
N ALA A 250 3.58 7.40 -5.66
CA ALA A 250 2.53 6.48 -6.07
C ALA A 250 1.13 7.01 -5.77
N ILE A 251 0.14 6.46 -6.48
CA ILE A 251 -1.27 6.63 -6.16
C ILE A 251 -1.70 5.44 -5.31
N VAL A 252 -2.40 5.73 -4.22
CA VAL A 252 -2.98 4.72 -3.32
C VAL A 252 -4.50 4.84 -3.42
N PRO A 253 -5.15 4.02 -4.27
CA PRO A 253 -6.58 4.12 -4.45
C PRO A 253 -7.34 3.48 -3.28
N ARG A 254 -8.44 4.13 -2.88
CA ARG A 254 -9.41 3.64 -1.91
C ARG A 254 -10.77 3.53 -2.56
N GLY A 255 -11.25 2.30 -2.70
CA GLY A 255 -12.56 2.00 -3.26
C GLY A 255 -13.48 1.33 -2.26
N ASP A 256 -14.78 1.58 -2.41
CA ASP A 256 -15.81 0.86 -1.67
C ASP A 256 -15.84 -0.63 -2.07
N ALA A 257 -16.41 -1.47 -1.21
CA ALA A 257 -16.52 -2.92 -1.44
C ALA A 257 -17.22 -3.30 -2.76
N ARG A 258 -18.06 -2.42 -3.31
CA ARG A 258 -18.72 -2.63 -4.61
C ARG A 258 -17.75 -2.77 -5.79
N PHE A 259 -16.52 -2.27 -5.68
CA PHE A 259 -15.51 -2.41 -6.71
C PHE A 259 -14.74 -3.74 -6.63
N ALA A 260 -14.98 -4.55 -5.58
CA ALA A 260 -14.32 -5.85 -5.39
C ALA A 260 -15.04 -7.00 -6.14
N SER A 261 -16.15 -6.73 -6.82
CA SER A 261 -16.84 -7.75 -7.60
C SER A 261 -17.69 -7.15 -8.73
N ILE A 262 -18.01 -7.98 -9.71
CA ILE A 262 -18.93 -7.67 -10.80
C ILE A 262 -20.22 -8.43 -10.56
N THR A 263 -21.34 -7.72 -10.43
CA THR A 263 -22.67 -8.32 -10.39
C THR A 263 -23.25 -8.30 -11.80
N PRO A 264 -23.46 -9.46 -12.46
CA PRO A 264 -24.07 -9.51 -13.78
C PRO A 264 -25.51 -9.02 -13.73
N ALA A 265 -25.98 -8.38 -14.81
CA ALA A 265 -27.36 -7.91 -14.95
C ALA A 265 -28.39 -9.06 -15.06
N GLY A 266 -27.93 -10.27 -15.40
CA GLY A 266 -28.78 -11.45 -15.54
C GLY A 266 -27.99 -12.73 -15.80
N GLU A 267 -28.71 -13.84 -15.87
CA GLU A 267 -28.13 -15.18 -15.98
C GLU A 267 -27.33 -15.36 -17.29
N ASP A 268 -27.79 -14.80 -18.41
CA ASP A 268 -27.09 -14.92 -19.69
C ASP A 268 -25.72 -14.23 -19.65
N GLN A 269 -25.64 -13.04 -19.04
CA GLN A 269 -24.36 -12.36 -18.84
C GLN A 269 -23.47 -13.14 -17.87
N ALA A 270 -24.03 -13.69 -16.80
CA ALA A 270 -23.27 -14.54 -15.88
C ALA A 270 -22.68 -15.76 -16.58
N ARG A 271 -23.47 -16.47 -17.39
CA ARG A 271 -23.01 -17.63 -18.19
C ARG A 271 -21.94 -17.24 -19.21
N ALA A 272 -22.09 -16.10 -19.87
CA ALA A 272 -21.11 -15.60 -20.83
C ALA A 272 -19.76 -15.26 -20.15
N LEU A 273 -19.79 -14.61 -18.99
CA LEU A 273 -18.59 -14.31 -18.22
C LEU A 273 -17.93 -15.57 -17.66
N GLU A 274 -18.72 -16.51 -17.14
CA GLU A 274 -18.20 -17.80 -16.64
C GLU A 274 -17.50 -18.61 -17.75
N ALA A 275 -18.07 -18.58 -18.96
CA ALA A 275 -17.43 -19.21 -20.13
C ALA A 275 -16.10 -18.54 -20.48
N LYS A 276 -16.01 -17.20 -20.40
CA LYS A 276 -14.74 -16.47 -20.62
C LYS A 276 -13.70 -16.83 -19.56
N VAL A 277 -14.07 -16.82 -18.27
CA VAL A 277 -13.16 -17.18 -17.17
C VAL A 277 -12.66 -18.61 -17.34
N SER A 278 -13.56 -19.56 -17.61
CA SER A 278 -13.20 -20.97 -17.84
C SER A 278 -12.28 -21.16 -19.06
N ALA A 279 -12.51 -20.41 -20.14
CA ALA A 279 -11.70 -20.49 -21.35
C ALA A 279 -10.26 -19.95 -21.18
N SER A 280 -10.00 -19.15 -20.14
CA SER A 280 -8.65 -18.65 -19.84
C SER A 280 -7.66 -19.76 -19.45
N GLY A 281 -8.15 -20.95 -19.10
CA GLY A 281 -7.34 -22.10 -18.68
C GLY A 281 -6.68 -21.90 -17.30
N ARG A 282 -7.12 -20.89 -16.54
CA ARG A 282 -6.65 -20.53 -15.20
C ARG A 282 -7.87 -20.36 -14.30
N ASP A 283 -7.66 -20.43 -12.98
CA ASP A 283 -8.72 -20.15 -11.99
C ASP A 283 -9.19 -18.68 -12.02
N ARG A 284 -8.46 -17.81 -12.73
CA ARG A 284 -8.74 -16.39 -12.89
C ARG A 284 -8.36 -15.91 -14.28
N MET A 285 -9.19 -15.06 -14.85
CA MET A 285 -8.95 -14.38 -16.12
C MET A 285 -8.37 -12.99 -15.89
N SER A 286 -7.26 -12.66 -16.55
CA SER A 286 -6.72 -11.30 -16.54
C SER A 286 -7.71 -10.32 -17.17
N VAL A 287 -7.82 -9.12 -16.58
CA VAL A 287 -8.62 -8.02 -17.11
C VAL A 287 -7.85 -6.71 -17.03
N ASN A 288 -8.16 -5.79 -17.94
CA ASN A 288 -7.67 -4.42 -17.89
C ASN A 288 -8.72 -3.55 -17.20
N VAL A 289 -8.26 -2.67 -16.32
CA VAL A 289 -9.15 -1.77 -15.58
C VAL A 289 -8.66 -0.33 -15.68
N ASP A 290 -9.57 0.49 -16.17
CA ASP A 290 -9.49 1.94 -16.15
C ASP A 290 -10.12 2.42 -14.82
N LEU A 291 -9.29 2.73 -13.82
CA LEU A 291 -9.73 3.26 -12.53
C LEU A 291 -9.86 4.78 -12.61
N TYR A 292 -11.08 5.28 -12.45
CA TYR A 292 -11.37 6.71 -12.36
C TYR A 292 -11.33 7.12 -10.90
N VAL A 293 -10.46 8.07 -10.57
CA VAL A 293 -10.21 8.44 -9.18
C VAL A 293 -10.24 9.95 -8.98
N LYS A 294 -10.42 10.34 -7.72
CA LYS A 294 -10.30 11.72 -7.24
C LYS A 294 -9.19 11.76 -6.20
N ALA A 295 -8.13 12.53 -6.43
CA ALA A 295 -7.14 12.77 -5.37
C ALA A 295 -7.79 13.53 -4.20
N ALA A 296 -7.40 13.19 -2.98
CA ALA A 296 -8.05 13.73 -1.78
C ALA A 296 -7.08 14.03 -0.64
N ASP A 297 -5.98 13.28 -0.54
CA ASP A 297 -5.00 13.44 0.53
C ASP A 297 -3.59 13.02 0.06
N ALA A 298 -2.58 13.31 0.87
CA ALA A 298 -1.23 12.80 0.69
C ALA A 298 -0.66 12.26 1.99
N VAL A 299 0.11 11.18 1.90
CA VAL A 299 0.77 10.55 3.03
C VAL A 299 2.24 10.36 2.71
N SER A 300 3.10 10.70 3.67
CA SER A 300 4.50 10.30 3.65
C SER A 300 4.73 9.22 4.68
N PHE A 301 5.36 8.13 4.26
CA PHE A 301 5.75 7.05 5.16
C PHE A 301 7.14 6.55 4.79
N ALA A 302 8.09 6.70 5.72
CA ALA A 302 9.52 6.54 5.44
C ALA A 302 9.96 7.39 4.24
N THR A 303 10.39 6.78 3.14
CA THR A 303 10.77 7.48 1.90
C THR A 303 9.63 7.57 0.88
N ARG A 304 8.47 6.96 1.15
CA ARG A 304 7.33 6.91 0.24
C ARG A 304 6.57 8.24 0.29
N LYS A 305 6.11 8.68 -0.87
CA LYS A 305 5.29 9.88 -1.06
C LYS A 305 4.05 9.50 -1.86
N ASP A 306 2.95 9.29 -1.16
CA ASP A 306 1.76 8.67 -1.74
C ASP A 306 0.61 9.68 -1.83
N VAL A 307 -0.09 9.67 -2.96
CA VAL A 307 -1.35 10.41 -3.16
C VAL A 307 -2.50 9.44 -2.89
N VAL A 308 -3.30 9.73 -1.87
CA VAL A 308 -4.48 8.93 -1.53
C VAL A 308 -5.64 9.41 -2.38
N ALA A 309 -6.23 8.51 -3.16
CA ALA A 309 -7.28 8.84 -4.11
C ALA A 309 -8.53 7.99 -3.90
N LYS A 310 -9.71 8.62 -3.94
CA LYS A 310 -10.99 7.91 -3.88
C LYS A 310 -11.33 7.36 -5.25
N VAL A 311 -11.68 6.08 -5.33
CA VAL A 311 -12.23 5.50 -6.55
C VAL A 311 -13.65 5.99 -6.78
N VAL A 312 -13.87 6.55 -7.96
CA VAL A 312 -15.14 7.09 -8.43
C VAL A 312 -15.87 6.07 -9.29
N ALA A 313 -15.15 5.47 -10.23
CA ALA A 313 -15.68 4.48 -11.16
C ALA A 313 -14.56 3.54 -11.63
N ALA A 314 -14.94 2.42 -12.23
CA ALA A 314 -14.04 1.49 -12.89
C ALA A 314 -14.64 1.01 -14.20
N HIS A 315 -13.87 1.09 -15.30
CA HIS A 315 -14.23 0.47 -16.57
C HIS A 315 -13.35 -0.76 -16.77
N ILE A 316 -13.98 -1.93 -16.94
CA ILE A 316 -13.29 -3.22 -16.95
C ILE A 316 -13.46 -3.83 -18.33
N THR A 317 -12.34 -4.23 -18.94
CA THR A 317 -12.32 -4.92 -20.24
C THR A 317 -11.53 -6.22 -20.16
N ASP A 318 -11.83 -7.14 -21.07
CA ASP A 318 -10.94 -8.27 -21.32
C ASP A 318 -9.63 -7.82 -22.00
N GLU A 319 -8.69 -8.74 -22.17
CA GLU A 319 -7.40 -8.48 -22.83
C GLU A 319 -7.56 -8.08 -24.31
N ALA A 320 -8.68 -8.43 -24.95
CA ALA A 320 -9.00 -8.04 -26.32
C ALA A 320 -9.68 -6.65 -26.40
N GLY A 321 -9.90 -5.98 -25.27
CA GLY A 321 -10.55 -4.67 -25.19
C GLY A 321 -12.09 -4.72 -25.22
N GLY A 322 -12.69 -5.91 -25.12
CA GLY A 322 -14.13 -6.07 -24.98
C GLY A 322 -14.60 -5.68 -23.59
N THR A 323 -15.60 -4.81 -23.49
CA THR A 323 -16.17 -4.38 -22.21
C THR A 323 -16.78 -5.55 -21.44
N ILE A 324 -16.42 -5.65 -20.17
CA ILE A 324 -16.96 -6.62 -19.21
C ILE A 324 -17.99 -5.93 -18.32
N ALA A 325 -17.61 -4.81 -17.71
CA ALA A 325 -18.47 -4.07 -16.79
C ALA A 325 -18.03 -2.61 -16.63
N ASP A 326 -19.00 -1.76 -16.29
CA ASP A 326 -18.81 -0.40 -15.82
C ASP A 326 -19.33 -0.32 -14.38
N LEU A 327 -18.44 0.02 -13.44
CA LEU A 327 -18.77 0.18 -12.02
C LEU A 327 -18.78 1.69 -11.70
N GLN A 328 -19.88 2.20 -11.16
CA GLN A 328 -20.06 3.61 -10.75
C GLN A 328 -20.48 3.72 -9.29
#